data_AF-E3N1T4-F1
#
_entry.id   AF-E3N1T4-F1
#
_cell.length_a   1.000
_cell.length_b   1.000
_cell.length_c   1.000
_cell.angle_alpha   90.00
_cell.angle_beta   90.00
_cell.angle_gamma   90.00
#
_symmetry.space_group_name_H-M   'P 1'
#
loop_
_entity.id
_entity.type
_entity.pdbx_description
1 polymer ?
#
loop_
_entity_poly.entity_id
_entity_poly.type
_entity_poly.pdbx_seq_one_letter_code
_entity_poly.pdbx_strand_id
1 'polypeptide(L)'
;MFINSQNCPQGPNNRFTIDEDQGIFIVDLGRAFIMNTILIELSWKGDVNAFSYQLCVGMQNTNASHWQMIADYSKFDCRGVQKVYMEDTVIRYIMIKVIDPTSYRLESSHVEAIYSSQIMPVDPKSYCIVPTRNITTVEDHARVVEGVSRCRNALINGDKTSYDWDSGYTCHQIGSGLIMIQLAQPYIISSMRILLWNCDDRFYSYYVAVSTNQNDWITVVDKTNEECRGWQELIFDPIPVVYIRLVGTKNSINEVFHVVHLEAPSSVPIAIK
;
A
#
# COMPACT_ATOMS: atom_id res chain seq x y z
N MET A 1 -21.79 -44.97 -19.66
CA MET A 1 -23.22 -45.08 -19.34
C MET A 1 -23.34 -45.33 -17.83
N PHE A 2 -23.73 -44.30 -17.10
CA PHE A 2 -24.47 -44.27 -15.83
C PHE A 2 -24.15 -45.17 -14.59
N ILE A 3 -23.74 -44.44 -13.51
CA ILE A 3 -24.13 -44.42 -12.06
C ILE A 3 -23.82 -45.61 -11.12
N ASN A 4 -23.06 -45.32 -10.04
CA ASN A 4 -23.40 -45.40 -8.59
C ASN A 4 -22.09 -45.46 -7.76
N SER A 5 -21.94 -44.98 -6.54
CA SER A 5 -22.68 -44.13 -5.59
C SER A 5 -21.77 -44.00 -4.34
N GLN A 6 -21.94 -42.94 -3.54
CA GLN A 6 -21.62 -42.80 -2.10
C GLN A 6 -20.32 -42.10 -1.63
N ASN A 7 -20.53 -40.87 -1.12
CA ASN A 7 -20.21 -40.31 0.20
C ASN A 7 -18.81 -40.44 0.84
N CYS A 8 -18.17 -39.28 1.04
CA CYS A 8 -17.55 -38.90 2.31
C CYS A 8 -17.64 -37.36 2.51
N PRO A 9 -17.75 -36.85 3.75
CA PRO A 9 -18.22 -35.49 4.04
C PRO A 9 -17.09 -34.45 3.95
N GLN A 10 -17.34 -33.34 3.26
CA GLN A 10 -16.50 -32.14 3.38
C GLN A 10 -17.04 -31.23 4.48
N GLY A 11 -16.13 -30.72 5.31
CA GLY A 11 -16.37 -29.86 6.46
C GLY A 11 -16.98 -28.50 6.11
N PRO A 12 -17.07 -27.55 7.08
CA PRO A 12 -17.88 -26.36 6.94
C PRO A 12 -17.28 -25.42 5.88
N ASN A 13 -17.83 -25.48 4.67
CA ASN A 13 -17.64 -24.45 3.66
C ASN A 13 -18.23 -23.15 4.21
N ASN A 14 -17.38 -22.18 4.52
CA ASN A 14 -17.79 -20.80 4.73
C ASN A 14 -18.65 -20.38 3.52
N ARG A 15 -19.93 -20.11 3.76
CA ARG A 15 -20.91 -19.76 2.73
C ARG A 15 -20.63 -18.34 2.25
N PHE A 16 -19.88 -18.19 1.17
CA PHE A 16 -19.83 -16.95 0.41
C PHE A 16 -21.08 -16.90 -0.50
N THR A 17 -21.83 -15.80 -0.47
CA THR A 17 -22.78 -15.47 -1.54
C THR A 17 -22.12 -14.46 -2.45
N ILE A 18 -21.85 -14.85 -3.69
CA ILE A 18 -21.30 -13.98 -4.72
C ILE A 18 -22.48 -13.47 -5.54
N ASP A 19 -22.69 -12.15 -5.55
CA ASP A 19 -23.48 -11.49 -6.60
C ASP A 19 -22.48 -10.98 -7.65
N GLU A 20 -22.22 -11.82 -8.66
CA GLU A 20 -21.18 -11.61 -9.67
C GLU A 20 -21.39 -10.32 -10.48
N ASP A 21 -22.63 -9.84 -10.58
CA ASP A 21 -22.96 -8.62 -11.33
C ASP A 21 -22.65 -7.33 -10.53
N GLN A 22 -22.42 -7.42 -9.21
CA GLN A 22 -22.23 -6.24 -8.35
C GLN A 22 -20.85 -6.15 -7.68
N GLY A 23 -20.01 -7.19 -7.74
CA GLY A 23 -18.69 -7.19 -7.10
C GLY A 23 -18.75 -7.15 -5.57
N ILE A 24 -19.85 -7.65 -4.99
CA ILE A 24 -20.10 -7.66 -3.54
C ILE A 24 -19.87 -9.07 -3.00
N PHE A 25 -19.07 -9.16 -1.94
CA PHE A 25 -18.76 -10.38 -1.21
C PHE A 25 -19.21 -10.22 0.23
N ILE A 26 -20.06 -11.14 0.71
CA ILE A 26 -20.47 -11.18 2.11
C ILE A 26 -19.90 -12.43 2.75
N VAL A 27 -19.20 -12.24 3.87
CA VAL A 27 -18.63 -13.29 4.71
C VAL A 27 -19.43 -13.38 6.00
N ASP A 28 -20.11 -14.52 6.23
CA ASP A 28 -20.68 -14.86 7.55
C ASP A 28 -19.61 -15.59 8.37
N LEU A 29 -19.22 -14.99 9.48
CA LEU A 29 -18.23 -15.56 10.40
C LEU A 29 -18.78 -16.72 11.25
N GLY A 30 -20.06 -17.05 11.09
CA GLY A 30 -20.78 -18.13 11.78
C GLY A 30 -21.19 -17.77 13.21
N ARG A 31 -20.41 -16.93 13.88
CA ARG A 31 -20.71 -16.35 15.20
C ARG A 31 -20.16 -14.93 15.30
N ALA A 32 -20.75 -14.15 16.19
CA ALA A 32 -20.22 -12.83 16.51
C ALA A 32 -18.97 -12.96 17.40
N PHE A 33 -17.92 -12.21 17.10
CA PHE A 33 -16.74 -12.09 17.96
C PHE A 33 -16.17 -10.67 17.91
N ILE A 34 -15.44 -10.31 18.96
CA ILE A 34 -14.70 -9.04 19.05
C ILE A 34 -13.42 -9.13 18.22
N MET A 35 -13.18 -8.12 17.40
CA MET A 35 -12.03 -8.02 16.51
C MET A 35 -11.71 -6.56 16.24
N ASN A 36 -10.50 -6.29 15.75
CA ASN A 36 -10.04 -4.93 15.45
C ASN A 36 -9.15 -4.84 14.21
N THR A 37 -8.88 -5.97 13.55
CA THR A 37 -8.07 -6.02 12.33
C THR A 37 -8.68 -7.02 11.35
N ILE A 38 -8.76 -6.64 10.08
CA ILE A 38 -9.18 -7.50 8.98
C ILE A 38 -8.09 -7.49 7.92
N LEU A 39 -7.61 -8.68 7.55
CA LEU A 39 -6.73 -8.89 6.40
C LEU A 39 -7.56 -9.39 5.23
N ILE A 40 -7.32 -8.80 4.06
CA ILE A 40 -8.00 -9.15 2.82
C ILE A 40 -6.95 -9.38 1.75
N GLU A 41 -6.92 -10.59 1.23
CA GLU A 41 -6.16 -10.94 0.04
C GLU A 41 -7.14 -11.25 -1.07
N LEU A 42 -7.06 -10.48 -2.16
CA LEU A 42 -7.88 -10.66 -3.35
C LEU A 42 -6.99 -11.14 -4.48
N SER A 43 -7.30 -12.32 -5.02
CA SER A 43 -6.61 -12.94 -6.15
C SER A 43 -7.44 -12.76 -7.40
N TRP A 44 -6.82 -12.26 -8.47
CA TRP A 44 -7.50 -11.85 -9.68
C TRP A 44 -7.11 -12.75 -10.85
N LYS A 45 -8.06 -12.98 -11.76
CA LYS A 45 -7.80 -13.66 -13.01
C LYS A 45 -7.06 -12.72 -13.97
N GLY A 46 -5.74 -12.86 -14.04
CA GLY A 46 -4.85 -12.04 -14.87
C GLY A 46 -4.15 -10.94 -14.08
N ASP A 47 -3.37 -10.12 -14.79
CA ASP A 47 -2.54 -9.10 -14.15
C ASP A 47 -3.35 -7.85 -13.82
N VAL A 48 -3.63 -7.67 -12.53
CA VAL A 48 -4.30 -6.48 -11.99
C VAL A 48 -3.26 -5.59 -11.32
N ASN A 49 -3.07 -4.39 -11.88
CA ASN A 49 -2.10 -3.43 -11.36
C ASN A 49 -2.56 -2.74 -10.08
N ALA A 50 -3.86 -2.51 -9.95
CA ALA A 50 -4.50 -1.93 -8.79
C ALA A 50 -5.99 -2.30 -8.76
N PHE A 51 -6.60 -2.22 -7.59
CA PHE A 51 -8.04 -2.36 -7.39
C PHE A 51 -8.52 -1.36 -6.34
N SER A 52 -9.83 -1.08 -6.34
CA SER A 52 -10.47 -0.21 -5.34
C SER A 52 -11.62 -0.96 -4.69
N TYR A 53 -11.89 -0.69 -3.41
CA TYR A 53 -12.93 -1.42 -2.68
C TYR A 53 -13.50 -0.61 -1.52
N GLN A 54 -14.64 -1.06 -1.01
CA GLN A 54 -15.20 -0.62 0.26
C GLN A 54 -15.34 -1.81 1.19
N LEU A 55 -15.12 -1.59 2.49
CA LEU A 55 -15.24 -2.60 3.53
C LEU A 55 -16.24 -2.13 4.57
N CYS A 56 -17.25 -2.96 4.78
CA CYS A 56 -18.25 -2.76 5.82
C CYS A 56 -18.32 -3.98 6.73
N VAL A 57 -18.71 -3.77 7.97
CA VAL A 57 -18.91 -4.80 8.98
C VAL A 57 -20.28 -4.65 9.62
N GLY A 58 -20.83 -5.74 10.15
CA GLY A 58 -22.15 -5.70 10.76
C GLY A 58 -22.46 -6.92 11.62
N MET A 59 -23.51 -6.79 12.42
CA MET A 59 -24.09 -7.89 13.21
C MET A 59 -25.18 -8.66 12.45
N GLN A 60 -25.75 -8.04 11.41
CA GLN A 60 -26.81 -8.57 10.57
C GLN A 60 -26.55 -8.16 9.11
N ASN A 61 -26.95 -8.99 8.15
CA ASN A 61 -26.84 -8.72 6.72
C ASN A 61 -28.20 -8.45 6.04
N THR A 62 -29.23 -8.16 6.83
CA THR A 62 -30.63 -8.09 6.38
C THR A 62 -31.01 -6.76 5.73
N ASN A 63 -30.35 -5.66 6.09
CA ASN A 63 -30.60 -4.33 5.52
C ASN A 63 -29.33 -3.46 5.51
N ALA A 64 -29.38 -2.37 4.74
CA ALA A 64 -28.27 -1.43 4.60
C ALA A 64 -27.87 -0.73 5.93
N SER A 65 -28.84 -0.47 6.81
CA SER A 65 -28.61 0.27 8.06
C SER A 65 -27.79 -0.48 9.12
N HIS A 66 -27.59 -1.79 8.96
CA HIS A 66 -26.78 -2.60 9.87
C HIS A 66 -25.30 -2.67 9.48
N TRP A 67 -24.93 -2.08 8.36
CA TRP A 67 -23.55 -2.03 7.90
C TRP A 67 -22.86 -0.75 8.38
N GLN A 68 -21.76 -0.94 9.10
CA GLN A 68 -20.83 0.11 9.43
C GLN A 68 -19.67 0.07 8.44
N MET A 69 -19.42 1.19 7.77
CA MET A 69 -18.24 1.34 6.92
C MET A 69 -17.00 1.48 7.80
N ILE A 70 -15.97 0.71 7.49
CA ILE A 70 -14.68 0.74 8.20
C ILE A 70 -13.50 1.05 7.26
N ALA A 71 -13.68 0.90 5.95
CA ALA A 71 -12.77 1.45 4.94
C ALA A 71 -13.54 1.85 3.67
N ASP A 72 -13.28 3.06 3.17
CA ASP A 72 -13.72 3.51 1.86
C ASP A 72 -12.52 3.77 0.95
N TYR A 73 -12.04 2.72 0.29
CA TYR A 73 -10.92 2.79 -0.64
C TYR A 73 -11.38 2.84 -2.11
N SER A 74 -12.57 3.40 -2.35
CA SER A 74 -13.18 3.50 -3.68
C SER A 74 -12.44 4.40 -4.67
N LYS A 75 -11.53 5.25 -4.18
CA LYS A 75 -10.76 6.24 -4.98
C LYS A 75 -9.25 6.02 -4.94
N PHE A 76 -8.81 4.87 -4.40
CA PHE A 76 -7.39 4.58 -4.18
C PHE A 76 -7.00 3.32 -4.94
N ASP A 77 -5.80 3.36 -5.52
CA ASP A 77 -5.22 2.25 -6.26
C ASP A 77 -4.55 1.23 -5.31
N CYS A 78 -5.36 0.42 -4.65
CA CYS A 78 -4.89 -0.59 -3.71
C CYS A 78 -4.25 -1.78 -4.44
N ARG A 79 -3.35 -2.50 -3.76
CA ARG A 79 -2.74 -3.73 -4.29
C ARG A 79 -2.22 -4.64 -3.18
N GLY A 80 -2.04 -5.92 -3.51
CA GLY A 80 -1.54 -6.91 -2.55
C GLY A 80 -2.49 -7.09 -1.38
N VAL A 81 -1.96 -7.57 -0.26
CA VAL A 81 -2.75 -7.80 0.96
C VAL A 81 -3.15 -6.45 1.56
N GLN A 82 -4.44 -6.31 1.84
CA GLN A 82 -5.01 -5.15 2.52
C GLN A 82 -5.15 -5.46 3.99
N LYS A 83 -4.65 -4.57 4.85
CA LYS A 83 -4.78 -4.70 6.30
C LYS A 83 -5.57 -3.52 6.83
N VAL A 84 -6.82 -3.75 7.22
CA VAL A 84 -7.72 -2.71 7.72
C VAL A 84 -7.78 -2.78 9.25
N TYR A 85 -7.66 -1.63 9.90
CA TYR A 85 -7.73 -1.47 11.35
C TYR A 85 -9.02 -0.74 11.73
N MET A 86 -9.55 -1.06 12.90
CA MET A 86 -10.75 -0.42 13.46
C MET A 86 -10.73 -0.52 14.98
N GLU A 87 -11.65 0.17 15.65
CA GLU A 87 -11.86 -0.02 17.08
C GLU A 87 -12.37 -1.43 17.38
N ASP A 88 -12.14 -1.90 18.61
CA ASP A 88 -12.62 -3.19 19.09
C ASP A 88 -14.15 -3.31 18.90
N THR A 89 -14.57 -4.07 17.90
CA THR A 89 -15.97 -4.14 17.45
C THR A 89 -16.44 -5.59 17.43
N VAL A 90 -17.65 -5.84 17.93
CA VAL A 90 -18.30 -7.15 17.84
C VAL A 90 -18.92 -7.28 16.45
N ILE A 91 -18.40 -8.22 15.65
CA ILE A 91 -18.75 -8.35 14.23
C ILE A 91 -19.13 -9.81 13.94
N ARG A 92 -20.12 -9.98 13.06
CA ARG A 92 -20.52 -11.29 12.52
C ARG A 92 -20.41 -11.35 11.00
N TYR A 93 -20.67 -10.24 10.32
CA TYR A 93 -20.66 -10.18 8.87
C TYR A 93 -19.62 -9.17 8.40
N ILE A 94 -18.89 -9.53 7.35
CA ILE A 94 -17.98 -8.65 6.62
C ILE A 94 -18.51 -8.54 5.20
N MET A 95 -18.64 -7.32 4.69
CA MET A 95 -18.99 -7.04 3.30
C MET A 95 -17.84 -6.34 2.63
N ILE A 96 -17.32 -6.94 1.57
CA ILE A 96 -16.32 -6.35 0.67
C ILE A 96 -17.04 -6.01 -0.63
N LYS A 97 -16.98 -4.74 -1.04
CA LYS A 97 -17.49 -4.30 -2.33
C LYS A 97 -16.32 -3.85 -3.19
N VAL A 98 -15.95 -4.63 -4.20
CA VAL A 98 -14.95 -4.26 -5.18
C VAL A 98 -15.58 -3.25 -6.16
N ILE A 99 -14.85 -2.18 -6.43
CA ILE A 99 -15.26 -1.15 -7.38
C ILE A 99 -14.78 -1.55 -8.78
N ASP A 100 -15.66 -1.39 -9.77
CA ASP A 100 -15.46 -1.78 -11.16
C ASP A 100 -15.06 -3.27 -11.37
N PRO A 101 -15.88 -4.22 -10.87
CA PRO A 101 -15.54 -5.66 -10.89
C PRO A 101 -15.51 -6.26 -12.30
N THR A 102 -16.09 -5.60 -13.30
CA THR A 102 -16.10 -6.08 -14.69
C THR A 102 -14.72 -6.01 -15.34
N SER A 103 -13.87 -5.07 -14.87
CA SER A 103 -12.46 -4.97 -15.22
C SER A 103 -11.61 -6.07 -14.58
N TYR A 104 -12.09 -6.69 -13.50
CA TYR A 104 -11.30 -7.59 -12.65
C TYR A 104 -12.11 -8.81 -12.19
N ARG A 105 -12.03 -9.92 -12.92
CA ARG A 105 -12.64 -11.18 -12.47
C ARG A 105 -11.87 -11.74 -11.27
N LEU A 106 -12.43 -11.60 -10.08
CA LEU A 106 -11.88 -12.19 -8.87
C LEU A 106 -11.88 -13.72 -9.00
N GLU A 107 -10.73 -14.35 -8.77
CA GLU A 107 -10.55 -15.80 -8.83
C GLU A 107 -10.71 -16.44 -7.45
N SER A 108 -10.11 -15.84 -6.43
CA SER A 108 -10.27 -16.26 -5.04
C SER A 108 -10.09 -15.07 -4.10
N SER A 109 -10.56 -15.24 -2.86
CA SER A 109 -10.27 -14.31 -1.78
C SER A 109 -9.94 -15.07 -0.51
N HIS A 110 -9.05 -14.49 0.28
CA HIS A 110 -8.78 -14.91 1.63
C HIS A 110 -9.07 -13.72 2.56
N VAL A 111 -9.91 -13.95 3.56
CA VAL A 111 -10.27 -12.93 4.56
C VAL A 111 -9.97 -13.51 5.93
N GLU A 112 -9.11 -12.82 6.66
CA GLU A 112 -8.78 -13.13 8.05
C GLU A 112 -9.27 -12.01 8.95
N ALA A 113 -10.11 -12.34 9.93
CA ALA A 113 -10.65 -11.39 10.88
C ALA A 113 -10.13 -11.72 12.28
N ILE A 114 -9.34 -10.81 12.85
CA ILE A 114 -8.55 -11.08 14.06
C ILE A 114 -8.68 -9.98 15.10
N TYR A 115 -8.49 -10.38 16.35
CA TYR A 115 -8.14 -9.47 17.42
C TYR A 115 -6.60 -9.41 17.51
N SER A 116 -6.02 -8.23 17.32
CA SER A 116 -4.58 -8.00 17.28
C SER A 116 -4.17 -6.93 18.30
N SER A 117 -3.01 -7.13 18.94
CA SER A 117 -2.35 -6.09 19.74
C SER A 117 -1.53 -5.12 18.87
N GLN A 118 -1.21 -5.51 17.64
CA GLN A 118 -0.55 -4.66 16.66
C GLN A 118 -1.60 -3.86 15.89
N ILE A 119 -1.82 -2.63 16.31
CA ILE A 119 -2.77 -1.69 15.70
C ILE A 119 -2.05 -0.53 15.03
N MET A 120 -2.73 0.13 14.09
CA MET A 120 -2.33 1.44 13.57
C MET A 120 -3.52 2.41 13.72
N PRO A 121 -3.27 3.69 14.06
CA PRO A 121 -4.31 4.71 14.05
C PRO A 121 -4.91 4.86 12.65
N VAL A 122 -6.21 5.16 12.59
CA VAL A 122 -6.95 5.38 11.35
C VAL A 122 -7.61 6.75 11.44
N ASP A 123 -7.50 7.55 10.38
CA ASP A 123 -8.22 8.81 10.31
C ASP A 123 -9.72 8.54 10.10
N PRO A 124 -10.61 8.97 11.00
CA PRO A 124 -12.04 8.63 10.94
C PRO A 124 -12.77 9.29 9.77
N LYS A 125 -12.18 10.29 9.10
CA LYS A 125 -12.79 10.97 7.95
C LYS A 125 -12.47 10.28 6.63
N SER A 126 -11.22 9.89 6.43
CA SER A 126 -10.72 9.30 5.18
C SER A 126 -10.59 7.78 5.23
N TYR A 127 -10.67 7.17 6.41
CA TYR A 127 -10.36 5.76 6.68
C TYR A 127 -8.92 5.34 6.31
N CYS A 128 -8.06 6.31 6.02
CA CYS A 128 -6.66 6.05 5.70
C CYS A 128 -5.88 5.79 6.99
N ILE A 129 -4.91 4.88 6.90
CA ILE A 129 -4.08 4.52 8.04
C ILE A 129 -3.05 5.61 8.27
N VAL A 130 -2.82 5.96 9.53
CA VAL A 130 -1.73 6.86 9.95
C VAL A 130 -0.58 5.98 10.45
N PRO A 131 0.41 5.63 9.60
CA PRO A 131 1.49 4.73 9.97
C PRO A 131 2.40 5.35 11.03
N THR A 132 2.84 4.54 11.99
CA THR A 132 3.79 4.93 13.06
C THR A 132 5.20 4.36 12.85
N ARG A 133 5.40 3.62 11.76
CA ARG A 133 6.66 3.00 11.34
C ARG A 133 6.73 3.02 9.82
N ASN A 134 7.93 2.85 9.27
CA ASN A 134 8.12 2.74 7.83
C ASN A 134 7.21 1.66 7.22
N ILE A 135 6.45 2.01 6.18
CA ILE A 135 5.59 1.12 5.39
C ILE A 135 6.08 0.96 3.93
N THR A 136 7.21 1.57 3.56
CA THR A 136 7.86 1.33 2.26
C THR A 136 8.81 0.16 2.35
N THR A 137 8.26 -1.02 2.65
CA THR A 137 9.00 -2.29 2.78
C THR A 137 8.33 -3.37 1.94
N VAL A 138 9.06 -4.43 1.63
CA VAL A 138 8.51 -5.59 0.91
C VAL A 138 7.49 -6.32 1.79
N GLU A 139 7.72 -6.36 3.10
CA GLU A 139 6.86 -6.98 4.11
C GLU A 139 5.51 -6.26 4.23
N ASP A 140 5.49 -4.94 4.06
CA ASP A 140 4.25 -4.13 3.98
C ASP A 140 3.68 -4.07 2.55
N HIS A 141 4.10 -4.99 1.70
CA HIS A 141 3.66 -5.14 0.32
C HIS A 141 3.88 -3.88 -0.55
N ALA A 142 4.82 -2.99 -0.21
CA ALA A 142 5.23 -1.93 -1.13
C ALA A 142 5.99 -2.51 -2.35
N ARG A 143 5.94 -1.83 -3.50
CA ARG A 143 6.74 -2.20 -4.68
C ARG A 143 7.37 -0.98 -5.32
N VAL A 144 8.53 -1.17 -5.94
CA VAL A 144 9.08 -0.24 -6.91
C VAL A 144 8.46 -0.56 -8.27
N VAL A 145 7.70 0.39 -8.84
CA VAL A 145 7.00 0.27 -10.12
C VAL A 145 7.88 0.76 -11.27
N GLU A 146 8.62 1.84 -11.04
CA GLU A 146 9.54 2.44 -12.01
C GLU A 146 10.89 2.72 -11.35
N GLY A 147 11.94 2.68 -12.17
CA GLY A 147 13.33 2.79 -11.75
C GLY A 147 14.12 1.52 -12.10
N VAL A 148 15.42 1.71 -12.29
CA VAL A 148 16.35 0.64 -12.65
C VAL A 148 17.20 0.29 -11.43
N SER A 149 17.33 -1.00 -11.14
CA SER A 149 18.24 -1.50 -10.11
C SER A 149 18.79 -2.85 -10.55
N ARG A 150 20.05 -3.13 -10.20
CA ARG A 150 20.65 -4.47 -10.34
C ARG A 150 20.26 -5.40 -9.20
N CYS A 151 19.87 -4.83 -8.06
CA CYS A 151 19.42 -5.56 -6.88
C CYS A 151 17.91 -5.45 -6.76
N ARG A 152 17.23 -6.60 -6.68
CA ARG A 152 15.77 -6.62 -6.49
C ARG A 152 15.42 -5.85 -5.22
N ASN A 153 14.45 -4.93 -5.32
CA ASN A 153 13.94 -4.14 -4.21
C ASN A 153 14.99 -3.28 -3.46
N ALA A 154 16.13 -2.93 -4.08
CA ALA A 154 17.22 -2.19 -3.42
C ALA A 154 16.73 -1.00 -2.57
N LEU A 155 15.84 -0.19 -3.13
CA LEU A 155 15.29 1.01 -2.47
C LEU A 155 14.52 0.75 -1.16
N ILE A 156 13.95 -0.46 -1.01
CA ILE A 156 12.97 -0.80 0.04
C ILE A 156 13.30 -2.12 0.76
N ASN A 157 14.51 -2.64 0.61
CA ASN A 157 14.94 -3.89 1.24
C ASN A 157 15.53 -3.70 2.66
N GLY A 158 15.68 -2.46 3.12
CA GLY A 158 16.20 -2.12 4.44
C GLY A 158 17.74 -2.02 4.53
N ASP A 159 18.47 -2.35 3.45
CA ASP A 159 19.92 -2.22 3.41
C ASP A 159 20.32 -0.77 3.12
N LYS A 160 21.08 -0.19 4.06
CA LYS A 160 21.51 1.21 4.04
C LYS A 160 23.03 1.33 3.95
N THR A 161 23.74 0.22 3.71
CA THR A 161 25.19 0.14 3.85
C THR A 161 25.87 -0.62 2.73
N SER A 162 25.21 -1.62 2.14
CA SER A 162 25.81 -2.45 1.10
C SER A 162 25.49 -1.89 -0.30
N TYR A 163 26.13 -0.78 -0.63
CA TYR A 163 26.04 -0.16 -1.96
C TYR A 163 27.40 0.37 -2.41
N ASP A 164 27.63 0.34 -3.71
CA ASP A 164 28.87 0.77 -4.34
C ASP A 164 28.58 1.46 -5.68
N TRP A 165 29.58 1.55 -6.56
CA TRP A 165 29.42 2.18 -7.87
C TRP A 165 28.55 1.37 -8.85
N ASP A 166 28.24 0.11 -8.54
CA ASP A 166 27.61 -0.84 -9.45
C ASP A 166 26.23 -1.33 -8.96
N SER A 167 26.01 -1.36 -7.64
CA SER A 167 24.84 -1.99 -7.02
C SER A 167 24.39 -1.33 -5.71
N GLY A 168 23.24 -1.77 -5.17
CA GLY A 168 22.70 -1.31 -3.88
C GLY A 168 21.87 -0.02 -3.93
N TYR A 169 21.39 0.38 -5.10
CA TYR A 169 20.51 1.54 -5.27
C TYR A 169 19.51 1.32 -6.40
N THR A 170 18.45 2.12 -6.40
CA THR A 170 17.57 2.31 -7.55
C THR A 170 17.89 3.64 -8.21
N CYS A 171 17.91 3.68 -9.54
CA CYS A 171 18.23 4.88 -10.30
C CYS A 171 17.30 5.12 -11.48
N HIS A 172 17.37 6.33 -12.04
CA HIS A 172 16.79 6.66 -13.34
C HIS A 172 17.66 7.68 -14.08
N GLN A 173 17.52 7.72 -15.40
CA GLN A 173 18.13 8.76 -16.23
C GLN A 173 17.41 10.10 -15.99
N ILE A 174 18.18 11.16 -15.72
CA ILE A 174 17.68 12.52 -15.54
C ILE A 174 17.14 13.04 -16.88
N GLY A 175 15.96 13.65 -16.85
CA GLY A 175 15.29 14.19 -18.04
C GLY A 175 14.41 13.19 -18.81
N SER A 176 14.51 11.89 -18.53
CA SER A 176 13.74 10.86 -19.27
C SER A 176 13.14 9.75 -18.40
N GLY A 177 13.24 9.84 -17.08
CA GLY A 177 12.76 8.80 -16.18
C GLY A 177 12.43 9.31 -14.79
N LEU A 178 12.05 8.39 -13.92
CA LEU A 178 11.71 8.61 -12.52
C LEU A 178 11.86 7.31 -11.73
N ILE A 179 11.81 7.40 -10.40
CA ILE A 179 11.62 6.25 -9.51
C ILE A 179 10.23 6.34 -8.92
N MET A 180 9.43 5.27 -9.03
CA MET A 180 8.08 5.22 -8.49
C MET A 180 7.91 4.06 -7.54
N ILE A 181 7.33 4.34 -6.38
CA ILE A 181 6.95 3.36 -5.37
C ILE A 181 5.42 3.35 -5.31
N GLN A 182 4.82 2.16 -5.20
CA GLN A 182 3.42 1.98 -4.89
C GLN A 182 3.27 1.21 -3.58
N LEU A 183 2.53 1.79 -2.64
CA LEU A 183 2.15 1.21 -1.35
C LEU A 183 0.99 0.23 -1.53
N ALA A 184 0.78 -0.65 -0.56
CA ALA A 184 -0.29 -1.65 -0.64
C ALA A 184 -1.70 -1.04 -0.60
N GLN A 185 -1.84 0.04 0.14
CA GLN A 185 -3.10 0.69 0.49
C GLN A 185 -2.83 2.15 0.86
N PRO A 186 -3.84 3.03 1.02
CA PRO A 186 -3.59 4.42 1.33
C PRO A 186 -3.13 4.65 2.76
N TYR A 187 -2.08 5.46 2.90
CA TYR A 187 -1.53 5.90 4.18
C TYR A 187 -1.49 7.42 4.25
N ILE A 188 -1.84 8.01 5.39
CA ILE A 188 -1.60 9.43 5.65
C ILE A 188 -0.13 9.60 6.05
N ILE A 189 0.65 10.23 5.18
CA ILE A 189 2.07 10.43 5.38
C ILE A 189 2.36 11.93 5.47
N SER A 190 3.22 12.32 6.39
CA SER A 190 3.72 13.70 6.57
C SER A 190 5.25 13.78 6.61
N SER A 191 5.92 12.63 6.49
CA SER A 191 7.37 12.56 6.50
C SER A 191 7.89 11.43 5.65
N MET A 192 9.06 11.65 5.08
CA MET A 192 9.83 10.62 4.40
C MET A 192 11.30 10.85 4.68
N ARG A 193 12.10 9.82 4.48
CA ARG A 193 13.55 9.95 4.47
C ARG A 193 14.12 9.20 3.29
N ILE A 194 15.05 9.81 2.57
CA ILE A 194 15.75 9.15 1.47
C ILE A 194 17.26 9.21 1.69
N LEU A 195 17.95 8.13 1.34
CA LEU A 195 19.41 8.09 1.26
C LEU A 195 19.82 8.25 -0.19
N LEU A 196 20.38 9.41 -0.53
CA LEU A 196 21.04 9.60 -1.81
C LEU A 196 22.38 8.85 -1.79
N TRP A 197 22.76 8.26 -2.93
CA TRP A 197 24.06 7.62 -3.07
C TRP A 197 25.18 8.62 -2.74
N ASN A 198 26.14 8.22 -1.91
CA ASN A 198 27.12 9.13 -1.32
C ASN A 198 28.52 8.51 -1.16
N CYS A 199 28.93 7.59 -2.04
CA CYS A 199 30.29 7.03 -1.98
C CYS A 199 31.37 7.97 -2.56
N ASP A 200 30.96 9.13 -3.11
CA ASP A 200 31.83 10.26 -3.46
C ASP A 200 31.14 11.60 -3.12
N ASP A 201 31.79 12.72 -3.42
CA ASP A 201 31.35 14.07 -3.05
C ASP A 201 30.24 14.66 -3.95
N ARG A 202 29.63 13.85 -4.83
CA ARG A 202 28.55 14.32 -5.70
C ARG A 202 27.35 14.83 -4.94
N PHE A 203 26.61 15.73 -5.59
CA PHE A 203 25.32 16.18 -5.10
C PHE A 203 24.23 15.98 -6.14
N TYR A 204 23.00 15.98 -5.64
CA TYR A 204 21.80 15.84 -6.44
C TYR A 204 20.83 16.98 -6.18
N SER A 205 19.98 17.26 -7.17
CA SER A 205 18.76 18.07 -7.02
C SER A 205 17.58 17.22 -7.48
N TYR A 206 16.44 17.35 -6.83
CA TYR A 206 15.28 16.49 -7.07
C TYR A 206 13.99 17.11 -6.55
N TYR A 207 12.86 16.52 -6.92
CA TYR A 207 11.59 16.75 -6.23
C TYR A 207 10.90 15.42 -5.92
N VAL A 208 9.97 15.47 -4.96
CA VAL A 208 9.14 14.35 -4.55
C VAL A 208 7.68 14.73 -4.75
N ALA A 209 6.96 13.88 -5.47
CA ALA A 209 5.53 14.01 -5.66
C ALA A 209 4.80 12.74 -5.19
N VAL A 210 3.56 12.90 -4.72
CA VAL A 210 2.72 11.80 -4.27
C VAL A 210 1.40 11.79 -5.02
N SER A 211 0.76 10.62 -5.07
CA SER A 211 -0.54 10.42 -5.70
C SER A 211 -1.31 9.31 -5.00
N THR A 212 -2.64 9.29 -5.17
CA THR A 212 -3.51 8.18 -4.75
C THR A 212 -3.95 7.28 -5.91
N ASN A 213 -3.79 7.75 -7.16
CA ASN A 213 -4.42 7.18 -8.35
C ASN A 213 -3.57 7.28 -9.64
N GLN A 214 -2.29 7.69 -9.54
CA GLN A 214 -1.36 7.99 -10.65
C GLN A 214 -1.76 9.09 -11.65
N ASN A 215 -2.97 9.63 -11.56
CA ASN A 215 -3.46 10.69 -12.43
C ASN A 215 -3.18 12.07 -11.82
N ASP A 216 -3.50 12.22 -10.54
CA ASP A 216 -3.37 13.47 -9.80
C ASP A 216 -2.11 13.43 -8.94
N TRP A 217 -1.17 14.35 -9.20
CA TRP A 217 0.12 14.41 -8.51
C TRP A 217 0.26 15.71 -7.73
N ILE A 218 0.74 15.60 -6.49
CA ILE A 218 1.04 16.74 -5.62
C ILE A 218 2.53 16.70 -5.31
N THR A 219 3.25 17.76 -5.67
CA THR A 219 4.66 17.91 -5.27
C THR A 219 4.71 18.31 -3.81
N VAL A 220 5.25 17.42 -2.96
CA VAL A 220 5.33 17.60 -1.51
C VAL A 220 6.69 18.13 -1.06
N VAL A 221 7.74 17.91 -1.86
CA VAL A 221 9.07 18.49 -1.64
C VAL A 221 9.67 18.88 -2.99
N ASP A 222 10.17 20.11 -3.09
CA ASP A 222 10.92 20.60 -4.24
C ASP A 222 12.31 21.05 -3.79
N LYS A 223 13.34 20.31 -4.19
CA LYS A 223 14.76 20.60 -4.00
C LYS A 223 15.49 20.73 -5.33
N THR A 224 14.78 21.16 -6.39
CA THR A 224 15.34 21.26 -7.75
C THR A 224 16.45 22.30 -7.87
N ASN A 225 16.53 23.25 -6.92
CA ASN A 225 17.55 24.30 -6.84
C ASN A 225 18.51 24.13 -5.66
N GLU A 226 18.52 22.96 -5.00
CA GLU A 226 19.37 22.68 -3.85
C GLU A 226 20.43 21.61 -4.18
N GLU A 227 21.57 21.66 -3.48
CA GLU A 227 22.61 20.62 -3.55
C GLU A 227 22.48 19.63 -2.39
N CYS A 228 21.82 18.49 -2.64
CA CYS A 228 21.53 17.47 -1.64
C CYS A 228 22.56 16.33 -1.67
N ARG A 229 22.94 15.82 -0.49
CA ARG A 229 23.94 14.74 -0.32
C ARG A 229 23.57 13.80 0.81
N GLY A 230 23.72 12.49 0.61
CA GLY A 230 23.42 11.49 1.64
C GLY A 230 21.97 11.54 2.13
N TRP A 231 21.76 11.36 3.43
CA TRP A 231 20.42 11.34 4.04
C TRP A 231 19.69 12.67 3.92
N GLN A 232 18.44 12.61 3.46
CA GLN A 232 17.52 13.74 3.35
C GLN A 232 16.26 13.45 4.16
N GLU A 233 15.98 14.29 5.15
CA GLU A 233 14.66 14.33 5.80
C GLU A 233 13.71 15.19 4.95
N LEU A 234 12.50 14.67 4.75
CA LEU A 234 11.44 15.29 3.96
C LEU A 234 10.22 15.41 4.87
N ILE A 235 9.74 16.64 5.09
CA ILE A 235 8.60 16.92 5.96
C ILE A 235 7.61 17.78 5.16
N PHE A 236 6.34 17.43 5.24
CA PHE A 236 5.25 18.09 4.51
C PHE A 236 3.92 17.88 5.24
N ASP A 237 2.87 18.56 4.80
CA ASP A 237 1.55 18.44 5.42
C ASP A 237 1.00 17.00 5.28
N PRO A 238 0.36 16.45 6.33
CA PRO A 238 -0.20 15.10 6.28
C PRO A 238 -1.19 14.93 5.11
N ILE A 239 -0.91 13.97 4.22
CA ILE A 239 -1.72 13.71 3.04
C ILE A 239 -1.85 12.22 2.75
N PRO A 240 -2.98 11.73 2.22
CA PRO A 240 -3.10 10.36 1.73
C PRO A 240 -2.13 10.08 0.56
N VAL A 241 -1.41 8.97 0.66
CA VAL A 241 -0.41 8.54 -0.32
C VAL A 241 -0.62 7.07 -0.66
N VAL A 242 -0.61 6.76 -1.95
CA VAL A 242 -0.49 5.39 -2.50
C VAL A 242 0.77 5.28 -3.36
N TYR A 243 1.11 6.34 -4.09
CA TYR A 243 2.29 6.42 -4.93
C TYR A 243 3.24 7.49 -4.44
N ILE A 244 4.52 7.19 -4.52
CA ILE A 244 5.62 8.13 -4.26
C ILE A 244 6.49 8.16 -5.50
N ARG A 245 6.68 9.34 -6.07
CA ARG A 245 7.53 9.60 -7.23
C ARG A 245 8.73 10.44 -6.79
N LEU A 246 9.92 9.93 -7.06
CA LEU A 246 11.18 10.64 -6.91
C LEU A 246 11.73 10.97 -8.29
N VAL A 247 12.02 12.25 -8.55
CA VAL A 247 12.56 12.69 -9.82
C VAL A 247 13.80 13.54 -9.59
N GLY A 248 14.96 13.00 -9.97
CA GLY A 248 16.19 13.76 -10.03
C GLY A 248 16.19 14.73 -11.21
N THR A 249 16.60 15.96 -10.94
CA THR A 249 16.75 17.03 -11.93
C THR A 249 18.20 17.41 -12.16
N LYS A 250 19.10 17.09 -11.21
CA LYS A 250 20.53 17.34 -11.34
C LYS A 250 21.33 16.27 -10.60
N ASN A 251 22.47 15.91 -11.16
CA ASN A 251 23.58 15.23 -10.50
C ASN A 251 24.88 15.92 -10.96
N SER A 252 25.79 16.21 -10.04
CA SER A 252 27.01 16.97 -10.32
C SER A 252 28.07 16.21 -11.13
N ILE A 253 27.95 14.89 -11.28
CA ILE A 253 28.93 14.04 -11.97
C ILE A 253 28.40 13.52 -13.32
N ASN A 254 27.14 13.09 -13.38
CA ASN A 254 26.54 12.52 -14.58
C ASN A 254 25.03 12.74 -14.62
N GLU A 255 24.34 12.15 -15.61
CA GLU A 255 22.91 12.35 -15.83
C GLU A 255 22.04 11.24 -15.21
N VAL A 256 22.49 10.60 -14.12
CA VAL A 256 21.74 9.52 -13.47
C VAL A 256 21.43 9.88 -12.02
N PHE A 257 20.16 9.82 -11.61
CA PHE A 257 19.73 10.04 -10.23
C PHE A 257 19.71 8.72 -9.47
N HIS A 258 20.35 8.66 -8.29
CA HIS A 258 20.55 7.43 -7.53
C HIS A 258 20.00 7.56 -6.12
N VAL A 259 19.17 6.61 -5.71
CA VAL A 259 18.59 6.54 -4.36
C VAL A 259 18.84 5.16 -3.80
N VAL A 260 19.53 5.09 -2.67
CA VAL A 260 19.90 3.86 -1.97
C VAL A 260 18.71 3.31 -1.21
N HIS A 261 18.03 4.17 -0.43
CA HIS A 261 16.98 3.75 0.50
C HIS A 261 15.89 4.80 0.63
N LEU A 262 14.64 4.36 0.83
CA LEU A 262 13.50 5.22 1.14
C LEU A 262 12.72 4.68 2.35
N GLU A 263 12.31 5.59 3.22
CA GLU A 263 11.39 5.36 4.33
C GLU A 263 10.21 6.31 4.25
N ALA A 264 9.00 5.81 4.39
CA ALA A 264 7.81 6.61 4.61
C ALA A 264 6.88 5.87 5.58
N PRO A 265 6.53 6.45 6.75
CA PRO A 265 7.12 7.64 7.37
C PRO A 265 8.62 7.48 7.68
N SER A 266 9.31 8.60 7.93
CA SER A 266 10.71 8.60 8.39
C SER A 266 10.85 7.83 9.72
N SER A 267 11.89 6.99 9.86
CA SER A 267 12.17 6.29 11.12
C SER A 267 12.84 7.17 12.18
N VAL A 268 13.26 8.39 11.82
CA VAL A 268 13.93 9.32 12.73
C VAL A 268 12.88 10.24 13.35
N PRO A 269 12.89 10.45 14.68
CA PRO A 269 12.03 11.43 15.32
C PRO A 269 12.22 12.80 14.68
N ILE A 270 11.14 13.36 14.15
CA ILE A 270 11.16 14.68 13.57
C ILE A 270 11.19 15.68 14.73
N ALA A 271 12.29 16.40 14.87
CA ALA A 271 12.30 17.57 15.73
C ALA A 271 11.31 18.58 15.16
N ILE A 272 10.17 18.75 15.82
CA ILE A 272 9.24 19.84 15.54
C ILE A 272 10.03 21.14 15.79
N LYS A 273 10.31 21.90 14.73
CA LYS A 273 10.87 23.25 14.85
C LYS A 273 9.81 24.22 15.34
#